data_AF-A0A938GMS4-F1
#
_entry.id   AF-A0A938GMS4-F1
#
_cell.length_a   1.000
_cell.length_b   1.000
_cell.length_c   1.000
_cell.angle_alpha   90.00
_cell.angle_beta   90.00
_cell.angle_gamma   90.00
#
_symmetry.space_group_name_H-M   'P 1'
#
loop_
_entity.id
_entity.type
_entity.pdbx_description
1 polymer ?
#
loop_
_entity_poly.entity_id
_entity_poly.type
_entity_poly.pdbx_seq_one_letter_code
_entity_poly.pdbx_strand_id
1 'polypeptide(L)'
;MKRTQLFVSFILLVCTRVAADAEPALPQPQRLQSSPVLRHLKPNPLAQAPRNAGERTLASMHLPQGFAAELIASEPDLHQPIAFAWDERGRIWVAEAYSYPQKQEPGQGKDRILIFQDADGDGRFETRKVFIEGLNLVSALEVGFGGVWVGAAPELLFIPDSNRDDVPDGAARVLLDG
;
A
#
# COMPACT_ATOMS: atom_id res chain seq x y z
N MET A 1 15.02 25.76 -42.16
CA MET A 1 15.17 25.64 -40.69
C MET A 1 15.02 24.18 -40.30
N LYS A 2 16.15 23.52 -40.01
CA LYS A 2 16.21 22.10 -39.61
C LYS A 2 15.90 22.02 -38.11
N ARG A 3 14.86 21.30 -37.71
CA ARG A 3 14.60 20.97 -36.31
C ARG A 3 15.20 19.60 -36.02
N THR A 4 16.30 19.62 -35.29
CA THR A 4 16.93 18.48 -34.61
C THR A 4 15.95 17.95 -33.55
N GLN A 5 15.46 16.72 -33.71
CA GLN A 5 14.83 15.98 -32.64
C GLN A 5 15.78 14.88 -32.16
N LEU A 6 16.02 14.91 -30.85
CA LEU A 6 16.81 13.99 -30.06
C LEU A 6 16.34 12.54 -30.29
N PHE A 7 17.31 11.64 -30.49
CA PHE A 7 17.13 10.21 -30.31
C PHE A 7 16.79 9.93 -28.84
N VAL A 8 15.55 9.49 -28.57
CA VAL A 8 15.20 8.82 -27.32
C VAL A 8 15.63 7.37 -27.47
N SER A 9 16.64 6.96 -26.69
CA SER A 9 17.09 5.57 -26.63
C SER A 9 16.02 4.74 -25.92
N PHE A 10 15.28 3.95 -26.69
CA PHE A 10 14.42 2.87 -26.18
C PHE A 10 15.32 1.65 -25.93
N ILE A 11 15.54 1.31 -24.66
CA ILE A 11 16.03 -0.04 -24.29
C ILE A 11 14.80 -0.96 -24.30
N LEU A 12 14.68 -1.76 -25.36
CA LEU A 12 13.75 -2.88 -25.42
C LEU A 12 14.33 -4.02 -24.57
N LEU A 13 13.85 -4.17 -23.34
CA LEU A 13 14.11 -5.36 -22.52
C LEU A 13 13.03 -6.40 -22.87
N VAL A 14 13.41 -7.42 -23.63
CA VAL A 14 12.61 -8.64 -23.80
C VAL A 14 12.71 -9.44 -22.51
N CYS A 15 11.71 -9.35 -21.63
CA CYS A 15 11.57 -10.26 -20.50
C CYS A 15 10.69 -11.45 -20.92
N THR A 16 11.33 -12.56 -21.29
CA THR A 16 10.70 -13.88 -21.25
C THR A 16 10.31 -14.21 -19.80
N ARG A 17 9.14 -14.82 -19.61
CA ARG A 17 8.64 -15.31 -18.31
C ARG A 17 9.73 -16.06 -17.57
N VAL A 18 10.28 -15.45 -16.51
CA VAL A 18 10.92 -16.16 -15.42
C VAL A 18 9.83 -16.35 -14.36
N ALA A 19 9.79 -17.54 -13.77
CA ALA A 19 8.94 -17.84 -12.62
C ALA A 19 9.08 -16.73 -11.56
N ALA A 20 8.06 -16.54 -10.73
CA ALA A 20 8.09 -15.61 -9.62
C ALA A 20 9.14 -16.06 -8.58
N ASP A 21 10.41 -15.85 -8.87
CA ASP A 21 11.48 -15.82 -7.90
C ASP A 21 11.29 -14.53 -7.11
N ALA A 22 11.10 -14.68 -5.81
CA ALA A 22 11.01 -13.57 -4.87
C ALA A 22 12.12 -12.55 -5.16
N GLU A 23 11.76 -11.26 -5.19
CA GLU A 23 12.76 -10.20 -5.27
C GLU A 23 13.86 -10.45 -4.22
N PRO A 24 15.15 -10.38 -4.59
CA PRO A 24 16.22 -10.51 -3.63
C PRO A 24 16.09 -9.40 -2.59
N ALA A 25 16.16 -9.79 -1.31
CA ALA A 25 16.05 -8.87 -0.18
C ALA A 25 17.05 -7.69 -0.31
N LEU A 26 16.57 -6.46 -0.25
CA LEU A 26 17.40 -5.30 0.13
C LEU A 26 17.51 -5.27 1.66
N PRO A 27 18.68 -4.90 2.27
CA PRO A 27 19.78 -4.13 1.70
C PRO A 27 21.13 -4.86 1.66
N GLN A 28 22.07 -4.34 0.86
CA GLN A 28 23.49 -4.70 0.93
C GLN A 28 24.02 -4.53 2.36
N PRO A 29 24.31 -5.61 3.12
CA PRO A 29 24.69 -5.52 4.54
C PRO A 29 25.96 -4.69 4.76
N GLN A 30 26.78 -4.55 3.72
CA GLN A 30 27.99 -3.72 3.72
C GLN A 30 27.72 -2.23 3.93
N ARG A 31 26.57 -1.70 3.44
CA ARG A 31 26.24 -0.27 3.61
C ARG A 31 25.92 0.11 5.06
N LEU A 32 25.38 -0.83 5.83
CA LEU A 32 25.10 -0.63 7.26
C LEU A 32 26.39 -0.40 8.04
N GLN A 33 27.48 -1.07 7.64
CA GLN A 33 28.77 -0.96 8.32
C GLN A 33 29.64 0.21 7.81
N SER A 34 29.57 0.53 6.52
CA SER A 34 30.42 1.55 5.90
C SER A 34 29.86 2.97 5.99
N SER A 35 28.54 3.14 6.11
CA SER A 35 27.92 4.47 6.15
C SER A 35 27.92 5.04 7.57
N PRO A 36 28.47 6.25 7.80
CA PRO A 36 28.39 6.92 9.10
C PRO A 36 26.94 7.25 9.50
N VAL A 37 26.03 7.36 8.52
CA VAL A 37 24.60 7.59 8.72
C VAL A 37 23.86 6.31 9.11
N LEU A 38 24.34 5.12 8.75
CA LEU A 38 23.59 3.86 8.99
C LEU A 38 24.19 2.98 10.10
N ARG A 39 25.46 3.18 10.46
CA ARG A 39 26.18 2.35 11.46
C ARG A 39 25.58 2.33 12.86
N HIS A 40 24.69 3.27 13.17
CA HIS A 40 24.01 3.34 14.46
C HIS A 40 22.70 2.54 14.50
N LEU A 41 22.20 2.07 13.35
CA LEU A 41 21.01 1.24 13.29
C LEU A 41 21.30 -0.15 13.87
N LYS A 42 20.32 -0.70 14.58
CA LYS A 42 20.36 -2.01 15.21
C LYS A 42 19.33 -2.93 14.57
N PRO A 43 19.55 -4.26 14.52
CA PRO A 43 18.53 -5.19 14.07
C PRO A 43 17.22 -4.99 14.85
N ASN A 44 16.08 -5.11 14.16
CA ASN A 44 14.78 -5.03 14.80
C ASN A 44 14.63 -6.13 15.87
N PRO A 45 14.28 -5.81 17.13
CA PRO A 45 14.04 -6.83 18.15
C PRO A 45 12.80 -7.66 17.76
N LEU A 46 12.94 -8.98 17.77
CA LEU A 46 11.84 -9.90 17.46
C LEU A 46 11.44 -10.68 18.72
N ALA A 47 10.14 -10.74 18.99
CA ALA A 47 9.60 -11.58 20.06
C ALA A 47 9.62 -13.08 19.70
N GLN A 48 9.51 -13.41 18.41
CA GLN A 48 9.41 -14.77 17.90
C GLN A 48 10.19 -14.93 16.59
N ALA A 49 10.58 -16.16 16.26
CA ALA A 49 11.23 -16.46 14.99
C ALA A 49 10.25 -16.28 13.80
N PRO A 50 10.71 -15.76 12.65
CA PRO A 50 9.84 -15.47 11.52
C PRO A 50 9.36 -16.74 10.82
N ARG A 51 8.05 -16.80 10.52
CA ARG A 51 7.35 -17.94 9.92
C ARG A 51 6.89 -17.66 8.50
N ASN A 52 6.46 -16.44 8.20
CA ASN A 52 5.99 -16.03 6.88
C ASN A 52 6.90 -14.97 6.20
N ALA A 53 6.55 -14.55 4.99
CA ALA A 53 7.35 -13.59 4.23
C ALA A 53 7.40 -12.20 4.91
N GLY A 54 6.27 -11.70 5.40
CA GLY A 54 6.21 -10.44 6.15
C GLY A 54 7.09 -10.45 7.39
N GLU A 55 7.04 -11.52 8.19
CA GLU A 55 7.87 -11.66 9.39
C GLU A 55 9.37 -11.78 9.03
N ARG A 56 9.72 -12.38 7.88
CA ARG A 56 11.12 -12.41 7.39
C ARG A 56 11.60 -11.02 6.97
N THR A 57 10.75 -10.22 6.33
CA THR A 57 11.06 -8.82 6.01
C THR A 57 11.20 -7.99 7.27
N LEU A 58 10.31 -8.17 8.25
CA LEU A 58 10.40 -7.51 9.55
C LEU A 58 11.74 -7.82 10.26
N ALA A 59 12.20 -9.06 10.16
CA ALA A 59 13.46 -9.53 10.72
C ALA A 59 14.71 -8.92 10.05
N SER A 60 14.62 -8.46 8.80
CA SER A 60 15.74 -7.84 8.09
C SER A 60 15.86 -6.33 8.36
N MET A 61 14.84 -5.71 8.97
CA MET A 61 14.84 -4.29 9.28
C MET A 61 15.89 -3.91 10.33
N HIS A 62 16.48 -2.73 10.16
CA HIS A 62 17.39 -2.13 11.11
C HIS A 62 16.89 -0.73 11.48
N LEU A 63 16.74 -0.46 12.78
CA LEU A 63 16.13 0.76 13.30
C LEU A 63 17.07 1.49 14.27
N PRO A 64 16.88 2.80 14.53
CA PRO A 64 17.61 3.49 15.58
C PRO A 64 17.36 2.86 16.94
N GLN A 65 18.29 3.07 17.87
CA GLN A 65 18.13 2.60 19.25
C GLN A 65 16.86 3.19 19.88
N GLY A 66 16.06 2.33 20.53
CA GLY A 66 14.80 2.70 21.17
C GLY A 66 13.57 2.58 20.28
N PHE A 67 13.72 2.14 19.03
CA PHE A 67 12.61 1.87 18.10
C PHE A 67 12.46 0.38 17.84
N ALA A 68 11.22 -0.05 17.60
CA ALA A 68 10.86 -1.38 17.11
C ALA A 68 9.86 -1.23 15.97
N ALA A 69 9.92 -2.16 15.03
CA ALA A 69 8.89 -2.33 14.01
C ALA A 69 8.09 -3.59 14.31
N GLU A 70 6.78 -3.53 14.06
CA GLU A 70 5.85 -4.63 14.23
C GLU A 70 5.11 -4.90 12.93
N LEU A 71 4.76 -6.17 12.70
CA LEU A 71 3.99 -6.56 11.53
C LEU A 71 2.51 -6.57 11.89
N ILE A 72 1.76 -5.64 11.28
CA ILE A 72 0.32 -5.47 11.51
C ILE A 72 -0.55 -6.11 10.42
N ALA A 73 -0.04 -6.18 9.18
CA ALA A 73 -0.69 -6.82 8.03
C ALA A 73 0.35 -7.22 6.99
N SER A 74 0.12 -8.32 6.28
CA SER A 74 0.96 -8.79 5.17
C SER A 74 0.17 -9.62 4.17
N GLU A 75 0.81 -10.05 3.09
CA GLU A 75 0.27 -11.09 2.22
C GLU A 75 -0.03 -12.37 3.03
N PRO A 76 -1.13 -13.10 2.72
CA PRO A 76 -2.05 -12.89 1.59
C PRO A 76 -3.19 -11.90 1.83
N ASP A 77 -3.31 -11.34 3.04
CA ASP A 77 -4.46 -10.51 3.44
C ASP A 77 -4.40 -9.09 2.87
N LEU A 78 -3.18 -8.62 2.58
CA LEU A 78 -2.90 -7.32 1.97
C LEU A 78 -2.01 -7.49 0.74
N HIS A 79 -2.27 -6.70 -0.31
CA HIS A 79 -1.57 -6.77 -1.58
C HIS A 79 -1.55 -5.39 -2.27
N GLN A 80 -0.35 -4.93 -2.65
CA GLN A 80 -0.12 -3.63 -3.29
C GLN A 80 -0.81 -2.44 -2.56
N PRO A 81 -0.58 -2.25 -1.24
CA PRO A 81 -1.08 -1.08 -0.54
C PRO A 81 -0.40 0.19 -1.08
N ILE A 82 -1.20 1.22 -1.42
CA ILE A 82 -0.69 2.50 -1.92
C ILE A 82 -0.89 3.65 -0.93
N ALA A 83 -1.96 3.59 -0.13
CA ALA A 83 -2.30 4.60 0.86
C ALA A 83 -3.08 3.94 2.01
N PHE A 84 -3.03 4.55 3.19
CA PHE A 84 -3.82 4.14 4.33
C PHE A 84 -4.22 5.34 5.19
N ALA A 85 -5.29 5.19 5.97
CA ALA A 85 -5.79 6.18 6.91
C ALA A 85 -6.31 5.50 8.18
N TRP A 86 -6.35 6.24 9.28
CA TRP A 86 -6.95 5.80 10.54
C TRP A 86 -8.33 6.43 10.69
N ASP A 87 -9.29 5.67 11.21
CA ASP A 87 -10.57 6.24 11.63
C ASP A 87 -10.63 6.48 13.14
N GLU A 88 -11.72 7.11 13.59
CA GLU A 88 -11.95 7.42 15.00
C GLU A 88 -12.15 6.19 15.90
N ARG A 89 -12.32 5.00 15.31
CA ARG A 89 -12.46 3.72 16.00
C ARG A 89 -11.11 3.00 16.15
N GLY A 90 -10.02 3.60 15.68
CA GLY A 90 -8.69 3.00 15.73
C GLY A 90 -8.47 1.91 14.68
N ARG A 91 -9.28 1.88 13.63
CA ARG A 91 -9.12 0.91 12.52
C ARG A 91 -8.25 1.50 11.43
N ILE A 92 -7.56 0.64 10.68
CA ILE A 92 -6.78 1.05 9.52
C ILE A 92 -7.61 0.79 8.26
N TRP A 93 -7.75 1.83 7.45
CA TRP A 93 -8.30 1.73 6.11
C TRP A 93 -7.16 1.74 5.11
N VAL A 94 -7.16 0.81 4.15
CA VAL A 94 -6.07 0.65 3.19
C VAL A 94 -6.60 0.64 1.77
N ALA A 95 -5.97 1.43 0.90
CA ALA A 95 -6.20 1.40 -0.54
C ALA A 95 -5.23 0.43 -1.21
N GLU A 96 -5.77 -0.54 -1.94
CA GLU A 96 -4.99 -1.47 -2.76
C GLU A 96 -5.11 -1.09 -4.25
N ALA A 97 -3.96 -0.90 -4.90
CA ALA A 97 -3.88 -0.40 -6.27
C ALA A 97 -3.44 -1.52 -7.24
N TYR A 98 -4.42 -2.27 -7.75
CA TYR A 98 -4.22 -3.35 -8.72
C TYR A 98 -4.19 -2.89 -10.18
N SER A 99 -4.73 -1.71 -10.45
CA SER A 99 -4.88 -1.14 -11.79
C SER A 99 -3.65 -0.33 -12.19
N TYR A 100 -2.82 0.10 -11.25
CA TYR A 100 -1.62 0.84 -11.59
C TYR A 100 -0.60 -0.04 -12.34
N PRO A 101 0.09 0.46 -13.39
CA PRO A 101 0.02 1.81 -13.98
C PRO A 101 -1.02 1.95 -15.11
N GLN A 102 -1.77 0.90 -15.43
CA GLN A 102 -2.64 0.86 -16.61
C GLN A 102 -4.12 1.00 -16.22
N LYS A 103 -4.72 2.15 -16.53
CA LYS A 103 -6.16 2.37 -16.33
C LYS A 103 -6.96 1.24 -16.96
N GLN A 104 -7.86 0.63 -16.18
CA GLN A 104 -8.79 -0.37 -16.70
C GLN A 104 -9.95 0.30 -17.45
N GLU A 105 -10.63 -0.45 -18.32
CA GLU A 105 -11.85 0.03 -18.98
C GLU A 105 -12.93 0.42 -17.96
N PRO A 106 -13.85 1.33 -18.30
CA PRO A 106 -14.96 1.70 -17.42
C PRO A 106 -15.73 0.46 -16.90
N GLY A 107 -15.90 0.38 -15.59
CA GLY A 107 -16.55 -0.77 -14.93
C GLY A 107 -15.66 -2.00 -14.72
N GLN A 108 -14.38 -1.96 -15.13
CA GLN A 108 -13.41 -3.05 -14.94
C GLN A 108 -12.29 -2.68 -13.96
N GLY A 109 -12.51 -1.67 -13.11
CA GLY A 109 -11.57 -1.31 -12.04
C GLY A 109 -11.30 -2.50 -11.13
N LYS A 110 -10.07 -2.58 -10.62
CA LYS A 110 -9.62 -3.68 -9.74
C LYS A 110 -9.18 -3.20 -8.37
N ASP A 111 -9.10 -1.88 -8.19
CA ASP A 111 -8.64 -1.29 -6.95
C ASP A 111 -9.77 -1.36 -5.92
N ARG A 112 -9.38 -1.45 -4.66
CA ARG A 112 -10.33 -1.61 -3.56
C ARG A 112 -9.83 -0.93 -2.30
N ILE A 113 -10.78 -0.68 -1.40
CA ILE A 113 -10.52 -0.15 -0.08
C ILE A 113 -10.88 -1.23 0.93
N LEU A 114 -9.92 -1.55 1.79
CA LEU A 114 -10.03 -2.51 2.87
C LEU A 114 -10.11 -1.79 4.21
N ILE A 115 -10.74 -2.44 5.19
CA ILE A 115 -10.75 -2.04 6.59
C ILE A 115 -10.15 -3.19 7.39
N PHE A 116 -9.14 -2.88 8.18
CA PHE A 116 -8.54 -3.77 9.16
C PHE A 116 -8.93 -3.31 10.56
N GLN A 117 -9.43 -4.22 11.38
CA GLN A 117 -9.69 -3.96 12.80
C GLN A 117 -8.98 -4.98 13.70
N ASP A 118 -8.26 -4.43 14.69
CA ASP A 118 -7.77 -5.11 15.88
C ASP A 118 -8.92 -5.12 16.90
N ALA A 119 -9.42 -6.31 17.22
CA ALA A 119 -10.59 -6.47 18.08
C ALA A 119 -10.21 -6.63 19.57
N ASP A 120 -9.00 -7.11 19.87
CA ASP A 120 -8.57 -7.43 21.24
C ASP A 120 -7.47 -6.50 21.79
N GLY A 121 -6.99 -5.58 20.96
CA GLY A 121 -6.01 -4.56 21.30
C GLY A 121 -4.59 -5.09 21.44
N ASP A 122 -4.27 -6.26 20.86
CA ASP A 122 -2.94 -6.87 20.94
C ASP A 122 -1.94 -6.30 19.91
N GLY A 123 -2.40 -5.39 19.04
CA GLY A 123 -1.60 -4.75 18.00
C GLY A 123 -1.55 -5.53 16.68
N ARG A 124 -2.25 -6.66 16.57
CA ARG A 124 -2.48 -7.39 15.33
C ARG A 124 -3.91 -7.12 14.86
N PHE A 125 -4.13 -7.23 13.55
CA PHE A 125 -5.45 -7.03 12.97
C PHE A 125 -6.05 -8.39 12.63
N GLU A 126 -7.11 -8.81 13.33
CA GLU A 126 -7.75 -10.13 13.14
C GLU A 126 -8.77 -10.10 12.01
N THR A 127 -9.32 -8.92 11.73
CA THR A 127 -10.46 -8.78 10.83
C THR A 127 -10.12 -7.94 9.61
N ARG A 128 -10.60 -8.40 8.45
CA ARG A 128 -10.43 -7.76 7.15
C ARG A 128 -11.79 -7.67 6.48
N LYS A 129 -12.22 -6.45 6.18
CA LYS A 129 -13.46 -6.16 5.44
C LYS A 129 -13.13 -5.41 4.15
N VAL A 130 -13.79 -5.76 3.05
CA VAL A 130 -13.78 -4.96 1.83
C VAL A 130 -14.88 -3.90 1.98
N PHE A 131 -14.51 -2.62 1.95
CA PHE A 131 -15.47 -1.51 1.99
C PHE A 131 -16.07 -1.27 0.59
N ILE A 132 -15.21 -1.18 -0.41
CA ILE A 132 -15.60 -0.99 -1.80
C ILE A 132 -14.54 -1.58 -2.73
N GLU A 133 -14.97 -2.02 -3.90
CA GLU A 133 -14.13 -2.53 -4.99
C GLU A 133 -14.54 -1.91 -6.32
N GLY A 134 -13.80 -2.21 -7.38
CA GLY A 134 -14.10 -1.69 -8.71
C GLY A 134 -13.56 -0.28 -8.98
N LEU A 135 -12.68 0.23 -8.10
CA LEU A 135 -12.01 1.50 -8.29
C LEU A 135 -10.84 1.37 -9.28
N ASN A 136 -10.31 2.50 -9.73
CA ASN A 136 -9.28 2.53 -10.78
C ASN A 136 -8.25 3.63 -10.48
N LEU A 137 -6.97 3.28 -10.56
CA LEU A 137 -5.84 4.17 -10.32
C LEU A 137 -5.91 4.90 -8.97
N VAL A 138 -6.31 4.19 -7.92
CA VAL A 138 -6.31 4.74 -6.55
C VAL A 138 -4.88 5.11 -6.16
N SER A 139 -4.73 6.31 -5.59
CA SER A 139 -3.45 6.90 -5.22
C SER A 139 -3.46 7.54 -3.83
N ALA A 140 -4.64 7.85 -3.28
CA ALA A 140 -4.80 8.43 -1.96
C ALA A 140 -6.13 8.01 -1.32
N LEU A 141 -6.18 8.04 0.01
CA LEU A 141 -7.32 7.65 0.83
C LEU A 141 -7.37 8.52 2.09
N GLU A 142 -8.55 9.01 2.46
CA GLU A 142 -8.82 9.61 3.77
C GLU A 142 -10.26 9.30 4.22
N VAL A 143 -10.46 9.03 5.51
CA VAL A 143 -11.77 8.70 6.09
C VAL A 143 -12.27 9.89 6.90
N GLY A 144 -13.50 10.31 6.67
CA GLY A 144 -14.09 11.41 7.44
C GLY A 144 -15.20 12.15 6.71
N PHE A 145 -15.80 13.11 7.41
CA PHE A 145 -16.88 13.95 6.87
C PHE A 145 -18.07 13.16 6.27
N GLY A 146 -18.39 12.01 6.88
CA GLY A 146 -19.53 11.17 6.47
C GLY A 146 -19.25 10.26 5.29
N GLY A 147 -17.98 9.91 5.04
CA GLY A 147 -17.62 8.95 4.00
C GLY A 147 -16.11 8.79 3.84
N VAL A 148 -15.72 8.36 2.66
CA VAL A 148 -14.34 8.07 2.28
C VAL A 148 -13.95 8.90 1.06
N TRP A 149 -12.84 9.61 1.17
CA TRP A 149 -12.26 10.44 0.14
C TRP A 149 -11.14 9.67 -0.54
N VAL A 150 -11.18 9.60 -1.87
CA VAL A 150 -10.25 8.76 -2.63
C VAL A 150 -9.67 9.56 -3.78
N GLY A 151 -8.35 9.69 -3.80
CA GLY A 151 -7.65 10.12 -5.00
C GLY A 151 -7.59 8.95 -5.97
N ALA A 152 -8.16 9.10 -7.17
CA ALA A 152 -8.23 8.06 -8.19
C ALA A 152 -8.03 8.68 -9.56
N ALA A 153 -6.79 8.70 -10.06
CA ALA A 153 -6.41 9.58 -11.16
C ALA A 153 -7.31 9.43 -12.41
N PRO A 154 -7.85 10.53 -12.99
CA PRO A 154 -7.58 11.95 -12.66
C PRO A 154 -8.54 12.57 -11.63
N GLU A 155 -9.40 11.77 -11.00
CA GLU A 155 -10.54 12.23 -10.22
C GLU A 155 -10.25 12.26 -8.71
N LEU A 156 -10.94 13.17 -8.01
CA LEU A 156 -11.16 13.06 -6.56
C LEU A 156 -12.57 12.49 -6.34
N LEU A 157 -12.65 11.33 -5.72
CA LEU A 157 -13.91 10.65 -5.44
C LEU A 157 -14.31 10.84 -3.97
N PHE A 158 -15.62 10.88 -3.74
CA PHE A 158 -16.22 10.75 -2.42
C PHE A 158 -17.23 9.61 -2.40
N ILE A 159 -17.04 8.70 -1.45
CA ILE A 159 -17.90 7.52 -1.26
C ILE A 159 -18.65 7.74 0.07
N PRO A 160 -19.97 7.97 0.03
CA PRO A 160 -20.73 8.29 1.23
C PRO A 160 -20.86 7.06 2.15
N ASP A 161 -20.70 7.28 3.45
CA ASP A 161 -20.99 6.35 4.55
C ASP A 161 -21.43 7.18 5.76
N SER A 162 -22.64 7.73 5.66
CA SER A 162 -23.21 8.67 6.62
C SER A 162 -23.75 7.97 7.86
N ASN A 163 -24.17 6.71 7.73
CA ASN A 163 -24.66 5.88 8.83
C ASN A 163 -23.52 5.17 9.59
N ARG A 164 -22.29 5.19 9.03
CA ARG A 164 -21.07 4.59 9.60
C ARG A 164 -21.18 3.09 9.84
N ASP A 165 -21.87 2.39 8.95
CA ASP A 165 -22.01 0.92 8.98
C ASP A 165 -20.92 0.20 8.17
N ASP A 166 -19.96 0.97 7.65
CA ASP A 166 -18.87 0.52 6.79
C ASP A 166 -19.39 -0.13 5.48
N VAL A 167 -20.55 0.32 4.99
CA VAL A 167 -21.10 -0.01 3.68
C VAL A 167 -21.36 1.30 2.93
N PRO A 168 -20.91 1.44 1.67
CA PRO A 168 -21.21 2.63 0.89
C PRO A 168 -22.72 2.88 0.78
N ASP A 169 -23.17 4.07 1.18
CA ASP A 169 -24.56 4.51 1.05
C ASP A 169 -24.97 4.75 -0.43
N GLY A 170 -24.00 4.74 -1.34
CA GLY A 170 -24.23 4.91 -2.77
C GLY A 170 -22.96 4.83 -3.60
N ALA A 171 -23.11 5.09 -4.90
CA ALA A 171 -21.99 5.11 -5.84
C ALA A 171 -20.97 6.21 -5.49
N ALA A 172 -19.70 5.96 -5.83
CA ALA A 172 -18.64 6.94 -5.75
C ALA A 172 -19.01 8.20 -6.57
N ARG A 173 -18.85 9.37 -5.97
CA ARG A 173 -19.15 10.67 -6.58
C ARG A 173 -17.85 11.34 -6.99
N VAL A 174 -17.75 11.79 -8.23
CA VAL A 174 -16.64 12.62 -8.69
C VAL A 174 -16.85 14.04 -8.14
N LEU A 175 -15.92 14.52 -7.31
CA LEU A 175 -15.95 15.87 -6.74
C LEU A 175 -15.01 16.84 -7.45
N LEU A 176 -13.93 16.31 -8.04
CA LEU A 176 -13.02 17.05 -8.89
C LEU A 176 -12.60 16.15 -10.06
N ASP A 177 -12.59 16.71 -11.26
CA ASP A 177 -12.01 16.13 -12.47
C ASP A 177 -10.81 16.97 -12.94
N GLY A 178 -9.94 16.36 -13.76
CA GLY A 178 -8.70 16.96 -14.25
C GLY A 178 -8.63 17.06 -15.76
#